data_AF-A0A2V9WMX5-F1
#
_entry.id   AF-A0A2V9WMX5-F1
#
_cell.length_a   1.000
_cell.length_b   1.000
_cell.length_c   1.000
_cell.angle_alpha   90.00
_cell.angle_beta   90.00
_cell.angle_gamma   90.00
#
_symmetry.space_group_name_H-M   'P 1'
#
loop_
_entity.id
_entity.type
_entity.pdbx_description
1 polymer ?
#
loop_
_entity_poly.entity_id
_entity_poly.type
_entity_poly.pdbx_seq_one_letter_code
_entity_poly.pdbx_strand_id
1 'polypeptide(L)'
;MQSNIRDKVVFASPKSEEERAFVAGACVRKLGIEIPALLDEFGNSTEQTYTAWPDRIYLIDATGHVAYKSKPGPFGFKPEELKSALARVSATPVKQ
;
A
#
# COMPACT_ATOMS: atom_id res chain seq x y z
N MET A 1 -16.97 10.93 1.66
CA MET A 1 -16.77 11.65 2.95
C MET A 1 -17.82 11.27 4.00
N GLN A 2 -19.12 11.18 3.66
CA GLN A 2 -20.16 10.77 4.62
C GLN A 2 -19.89 9.39 5.27
N SER A 3 -19.32 8.44 4.52
CA SER A 3 -18.88 7.13 5.05
C SER A 3 -17.87 7.28 6.19
N ASN A 4 -16.80 8.05 5.98
CA ASN A 4 -15.75 8.25 6.98
C ASN A 4 -16.28 8.92 8.26
N ILE A 5 -17.23 9.86 8.13
CA ILE A 5 -17.88 10.50 9.28
C ILE A 5 -18.71 9.48 10.06
N ARG A 6 -19.56 8.71 9.37
CA ARG A 6 -20.38 7.65 9.97
C ARG A 6 -19.53 6.61 10.69
N ASP A 7 -18.43 6.21 10.07
CA ASP A 7 -17.56 5.14 10.56
C ASP A 7 -16.48 5.69 11.54
N LYS A 8 -16.55 6.99 11.88
CA LYS A 8 -15.65 7.70 12.79
C LYS A 8 -14.17 7.52 12.42
N VAL A 9 -13.88 7.67 11.13
CA VAL A 9 -12.54 7.65 10.51
C VAL A 9 -12.23 9.06 10.01
N VAL A 10 -12.17 10.01 10.95
CA VAL A 10 -11.88 11.42 10.69
C VAL A 10 -10.60 11.78 11.42
N PHE A 11 -9.53 11.97 10.66
CA PHE A 11 -8.21 12.33 11.16
C PHE A 11 -7.77 13.64 10.49
N ALA A 12 -7.06 14.48 11.24
CA ALA A 12 -6.36 15.61 10.65
C ALA A 12 -5.14 15.12 9.85
N SER A 13 -4.71 15.90 8.86
CA SER A 13 -3.44 15.63 8.18
C SER A 13 -2.28 15.73 9.19
N PRO A 14 -1.44 14.68 9.31
CA PRO A 14 -0.30 14.69 10.22
C PRO A 14 0.69 15.81 9.90
N LYS A 15 1.28 16.41 10.94
CA LYS A 15 2.32 17.44 10.85
C LYS A 15 3.67 17.00 11.41
N SER A 16 3.75 15.78 11.93
CA SER A 16 4.97 15.15 12.44
C SER A 16 4.97 13.65 12.17
N GLU A 17 6.15 13.03 12.30
CA GLU A 17 6.29 11.57 12.22
C GLU A 17 5.47 10.86 13.31
N GLU A 18 5.40 11.43 14.51
CA GLU A 18 4.63 10.89 15.63
C GLU A 18 3.12 10.87 15.33
N GLU A 19 2.59 11.97 14.79
CA GLU A 19 1.19 12.05 14.37
C GLU A 19 0.90 11.08 13.21
N ARG A 20 1.85 10.93 12.26
CA ARG A 20 1.74 9.99 11.14
C ARG A 20 1.68 8.55 11.66
N ALA A 21 2.57 8.20 12.58
CA ALA A 21 2.58 6.90 13.23
C ALA A 21 1.32 6.62 14.03
N PHE A 22 0.75 7.62 14.70
CA PHE A 22 -0.53 7.50 15.40
C PHE A 22 -1.67 7.13 14.44
N VAL A 23 -1.80 7.86 13.32
CA VAL A 23 -2.85 7.60 12.32
C VAL A 23 -2.67 6.23 11.64
N ALA A 24 -1.43 5.87 11.27
CA ALA A 24 -1.15 4.56 10.69
C ALA A 24 -1.41 3.41 11.68
N GLY A 25 -1.06 3.58 12.95
CA GLY A 25 -1.37 2.62 14.00
C GLY A 25 -2.88 2.41 14.17
N ALA A 26 -3.68 3.48 14.07
CA ALA A 26 -5.14 3.37 14.07
C ALA A 26 -5.66 2.60 12.84
N CYS A 27 -5.07 2.83 11.65
CA CYS A 27 -5.40 2.11 10.42
C CYS A 27 -5.14 0.60 10.56
N VAL A 28 -3.91 0.21 10.94
CA VAL A 28 -3.50 -1.20 11.12
C VAL A 28 -4.42 -1.93 12.08
N ARG A 29 -4.72 -1.32 13.24
CA ARG A 29 -5.60 -1.92 14.25
C ARG A 29 -7.05 -2.04 13.78
N LYS A 30 -7.62 -1.00 13.16
CA LYS A 30 -9.02 -0.99 12.73
C LYS A 30 -9.28 -1.92 11.55
N LEU A 31 -8.32 -2.04 10.63
CA LEU A 31 -8.44 -2.91 9.45
C LEU A 31 -7.97 -4.34 9.71
N GLY A 32 -7.33 -4.61 10.86
CA GLY A 32 -6.79 -5.93 11.16
C GLY A 32 -5.69 -6.34 10.19
N ILE A 33 -4.78 -5.42 9.85
CA ILE A 33 -3.70 -5.71 8.91
C ILE A 33 -2.71 -6.68 9.57
N GLU A 34 -2.59 -7.89 8.99
CA GLU A 34 -1.72 -8.96 9.49
C GLU A 34 -0.33 -8.98 8.84
N ILE A 35 -0.17 -8.30 7.71
CA ILE A 35 1.11 -8.16 7.03
C ILE A 35 1.94 -7.03 7.68
N PRO A 36 3.28 -7.08 7.61
CA PRO A 36 4.12 -6.00 8.11
C PRO A 36 3.73 -4.65 7.48
N ALA A 37 3.34 -3.70 8.33
CA ALA A 37 3.05 -2.33 7.92
C ALA A 37 4.25 -1.44 8.23
N LEU A 38 4.72 -0.71 7.22
CA LEU A 38 5.82 0.25 7.33
C LEU A 38 5.28 1.66 7.06
N LEU A 39 6.00 2.66 7.56
CA LEU A 39 5.73 4.07 7.32
C LEU A 39 6.76 4.63 6.35
N ASP A 40 6.28 5.37 5.36
CA ASP A 40 7.14 6.25 4.58
C ASP A 40 7.60 7.42 5.45
N GLU A 41 8.80 7.92 5.20
CA GLU A 41 9.35 9.08 5.89
C GLU A 41 8.56 10.36 5.55
N PHE A 42 8.66 11.38 6.39
CA PHE A 42 7.77 12.54 6.33
C PHE A 42 7.74 13.28 4.97
N GLY A 43 8.85 13.25 4.23
CA GLY A 43 9.05 13.75 2.88
C GLY A 43 8.42 12.94 1.76
N ASN A 44 7.83 11.78 2.05
CA ASN A 44 7.08 10.92 1.12
C ASN A 44 7.92 10.41 -0.07
N SER A 45 9.21 10.14 0.14
CA SER A 45 10.11 9.68 -0.93
C SER A 45 9.69 8.35 -1.55
N THR A 46 9.15 7.40 -0.77
CA THR A 46 8.64 6.13 -1.29
C THR A 46 7.38 6.34 -2.11
N GLU A 47 6.43 7.12 -1.58
CA GLU A 47 5.19 7.48 -2.29
C GLU A 47 5.52 8.09 -3.67
N GLN A 48 6.42 9.08 -3.72
CA GLN A 48 6.77 9.77 -4.95
C GLN A 48 7.46 8.83 -5.95
N THR A 49 8.43 8.03 -5.49
CA THR A 49 9.18 7.10 -6.34
C THR A 49 8.25 6.03 -6.95
N TYR A 50 7.24 5.60 -6.20
CA TYR A 50 6.27 4.59 -6.64
C TYR A 50 4.96 5.19 -7.17
N THR A 51 4.82 6.52 -7.26
CA THR A 51 3.55 7.19 -7.61
C THR A 51 2.35 6.58 -6.87
N ALA A 52 2.54 6.37 -5.56
CA ALA A 52 1.70 5.49 -4.75
C ALA A 52 0.34 6.10 -4.41
N TRP A 53 0.18 7.42 -4.54
CA TRP A 53 -1.11 8.07 -4.35
C TRP A 53 -2.14 7.71 -5.45
N PRO A 54 -3.44 7.57 -5.10
CA PRO A 54 -3.99 7.56 -3.74
C PRO A 54 -3.72 6.25 -2.97
N ASP A 55 -3.59 5.14 -3.70
CA ASP A 55 -3.16 3.82 -3.25
C ASP A 55 -2.70 2.99 -4.47
N ARG A 56 -1.78 2.05 -4.25
CA ARG A 56 -1.24 1.15 -5.27
C ARG A 56 -0.94 -0.23 -4.73
N ILE A 57 -0.98 -1.19 -5.65
CA ILE A 57 -0.39 -2.51 -5.47
C ILE A 57 0.79 -2.63 -6.43
N TYR A 58 1.93 -3.06 -5.89
CA TYR A 58 3.11 -3.42 -6.65
C TYR A 58 3.48 -4.87 -6.36
N LEU A 59 4.01 -5.56 -7.37
CA LEU A 59 4.71 -6.82 -7.21
C LEU A 59 6.14 -6.64 -7.72
N ILE A 60 7.11 -6.86 -6.84
CA ILE A 60 8.52 -6.91 -7.18
C ILE A 60 8.91 -8.39 -7.23
N ASP A 61 9.54 -8.83 -8.32
CA ASP A 61 10.01 -10.21 -8.44
C ASP A 61 11.33 -10.44 -7.69
N ALA A 62 11.77 -11.71 -7.65
CA ALA A 62 13.00 -12.11 -6.97
C ALA A 62 14.28 -11.48 -7.56
N THR A 63 14.21 -10.91 -8.76
CA THR A 63 15.32 -10.20 -9.41
C THR A 63 15.28 -8.69 -9.20
N GLY A 64 14.28 -8.19 -8.45
CA GLY A 64 14.13 -6.77 -8.14
C GLY A 64 13.36 -5.97 -9.19
N HIS A 65 12.72 -6.62 -10.18
CA HIS A 65 11.94 -5.93 -11.20
C HIS A 65 10.47 -5.79 -10.82
N VAL A 66 9.83 -4.72 -11.29
CA VAL A 66 8.38 -4.52 -11.15
C VAL A 66 7.65 -5.47 -12.10
N ALA A 67 7.16 -6.59 -11.57
CA ALA A 67 6.37 -7.57 -12.33
C ALA A 67 4.90 -7.17 -12.46
N TYR A 68 4.39 -6.31 -11.58
CA TYR A 68 3.05 -5.74 -11.66
C TYR A 68 2.95 -4.38 -10.95
N LYS A 69 2.18 -3.47 -11.54
CA LYS A 69 1.78 -2.17 -10.99
C LYS A 69 0.30 -1.97 -11.25
N SER A 70 -0.49 -1.70 -10.20
CA SER A 70 -1.92 -1.43 -10.35
C SER A 70 -2.22 -0.03 -10.90
N LYS A 71 -3.44 0.13 -11.42
CA LYS A 71 -4.04 1.46 -11.65
C LYS A 71 -4.27 2.19 -10.32
N PRO A 72 -4.45 3.53 -10.32
CA PRO A 72 -4.68 4.28 -9.09
C PRO A 72 -6.01 3.84 -8.48
N GLY A 73 -6.06 3.61 -7.17
CA GLY A 73 -7.32 3.28 -6.53
C GLY A 73 -8.20 4.51 -6.24
N PRO A 74 -9.32 4.29 -5.53
CA PRO A 74 -9.77 2.97 -5.05
C PRO A 74 -10.18 2.03 -6.21
N PHE A 75 -10.56 2.57 -7.37
CA PHE A 75 -11.08 1.77 -8.50
C PHE A 75 -10.03 0.89 -9.19
N GLY A 76 -8.75 1.26 -9.13
CA GLY A 76 -7.63 0.48 -9.64
C GLY A 76 -7.07 -0.55 -8.64
N PHE A 77 -7.50 -0.53 -7.38
CA PHE A 77 -7.03 -1.48 -6.37
C PHE A 77 -7.75 -2.82 -6.53
N LYS A 78 -7.12 -3.76 -7.23
CA LYS A 78 -7.71 -5.06 -7.61
C LYS A 78 -6.85 -6.23 -7.16
N PRO A 79 -7.13 -6.84 -5.99
CA PRO A 79 -6.38 -7.98 -5.48
C PRO A 79 -6.31 -9.18 -6.43
N GLU A 80 -7.34 -9.42 -7.24
CA GLU A 80 -7.34 -10.52 -8.21
C GLU A 80 -6.30 -10.35 -9.34
N GLU A 81 -6.01 -9.11 -9.74
CA GLU A 81 -4.94 -8.84 -10.71
C GLU A 81 -3.56 -9.14 -10.11
N LEU A 82 -3.35 -8.79 -8.82
CA LEU A 82 -2.14 -9.15 -8.08
C LEU A 82 -2.00 -10.67 -7.95
N LYS A 83 -3.06 -11.38 -7.57
CA LYS A 83 -3.08 -12.85 -7.48
C LYS A 83 -2.66 -13.50 -8.80
N SER A 84 -3.18 -12.98 -9.90
CA SER A 84 -2.82 -13.44 -11.25
C SER A 84 -1.36 -13.14 -11.59
N ALA A 85 -0.82 -12.01 -11.13
CA ALA A 85 0.60 -11.66 -11.31
C ALA A 85 1.52 -12.55 -10.48
N LEU A 86 1.18 -12.83 -9.22
CA LEU A 86 1.92 -13.74 -8.34
C LEU A 86 2.05 -15.13 -8.96
N ALA A 87 0.97 -15.68 -9.51
CA ALA A 87 1.00 -16.98 -10.18
C ALA A 87 1.96 -17.05 -11.38
N ARG A 88 2.17 -15.92 -12.08
CA ARG A 88 3.13 -15.84 -13.19
C ARG A 88 4.58 -15.77 -12.71
N VAL A 89 4.85 -15.02 -11.64
CA VAL A 89 6.19 -14.86 -11.08
C VAL A 89 6.67 -16.14 -10.39
N SER A 90 5.80 -16.84 -9.65
CA SER A 90 6.14 -18.11 -8.98
C SER A 90 6.48 -19.26 -9.92
N ALA A 91 6.11 -19.15 -11.20
CA ALA A 91 6.41 -20.15 -12.22
C ALA A 91 7.79 -19.95 -12.88
N THR A 92 8.50 -18.86 -12.57
CA THR A 92 9.80 -18.54 -13.17
C THR A 92 10.92 -19.05 -12.26
N PRO A 93 11.78 -19.99 -12.69
CA PRO A 93 12.87 -20.49 -11.86
C PRO A 93 13.84 -19.35 -11.53
N VAL A 94 14.19 -19.21 -10.25
CA VAL A 94 15.35 -18.41 -9.85
C VAL A 94 16.56 -19.06 -10.50
N LYS A 95 17.14 -18.43 -11.54
CA LYS A 95 18.44 -18.83 -12.05
C LYS A 95 19.45 -18.58 -10.93
N GLN A 96 19.99 -19.68 -10.39
CA GLN A 96 21.18 -19.67 -9.54
C GLN A 96 22.39 -19.24 -10.37
#